data_AF-A0A7J4S930-F1
#
_entry.id   AF-A0A7J4S930-F1
#
_cell.length_a   1.000
_cell.length_b   1.000
_cell.length_c   1.000
_cell.angle_alpha   90.00
_cell.angle_beta   90.00
_cell.angle_gamma   90.00
#
_symmetry.space_group_name_H-M   'P 1'
#
loop_
_entity.id
_entity.type
_entity.pdbx_description
1 polymer ?
#
loop_
_entity_poly.entity_id
_entity_poly.type
_entity_poly.pdbx_seq_one_letter_code
_entity_poly.pdbx_strand_id
1 'polypeptide(L)'
;MPTIMLTLTNESATGAAILVTGAQPPPTPGNLRVNLEIGTTFGMAAGLPSMTGVPVSVSVPGYPSSFTVTWLDVGGDGVVNGGDQFVLSYSTALSSGTAVSFLLIWNDGRTLSTIGWTV
;
A
#
# COMPACT_ATOMS: atom_id res chain seq x y z
N MET A 1 4.50 -11.40 -14.84
CA MET A 1 4.26 -10.71 -13.56
C MET A 1 4.51 -9.24 -13.79
N PRO A 2 3.62 -8.33 -13.35
CA PRO A 2 3.80 -6.90 -13.58
C PRO A 2 5.02 -6.36 -12.85
N THR A 3 5.69 -5.37 -13.43
CA THR A 3 6.64 -4.51 -12.73
C THR A 3 5.93 -3.23 -12.34
N ILE A 4 5.99 -2.83 -11.06
CA ILE A 4 5.31 -1.61 -10.57
C ILE A 4 6.33 -0.74 -9.84
N MET A 5 6.37 0.54 -10.21
CA MET A 5 7.22 1.56 -9.62
C MET A 5 6.38 2.47 -8.73
N LEU A 6 6.89 2.75 -7.53
CA LEU A 6 6.21 3.51 -6.49
C LEU A 6 7.11 4.66 -6.03
N THR A 7 6.48 5.79 -5.68
CA THR A 7 7.14 6.94 -5.06
C THR A 7 6.29 7.44 -3.91
N LEU A 8 6.91 7.66 -2.75
CA LEU A 8 6.26 8.28 -1.60
C LEU A 8 6.08 9.77 -1.91
N THR A 9 4.87 10.27 -1.76
CA THR A 9 4.55 11.67 -2.03
C THR A 9 4.23 12.47 -0.77
N ASN A 10 3.83 11.78 0.31
CA ASN A 10 3.59 12.38 1.61
C ASN A 10 3.66 11.32 2.71
N GLU A 11 4.11 11.70 3.90
CA GLU A 11 4.09 10.91 5.11
C GLU A 11 3.76 11.77 6.34
N SER A 12 3.13 11.14 7.31
CA SER A 12 2.84 11.73 8.62
C SER A 12 2.71 10.63 9.67
N ALA A 13 2.56 11.05 10.93
CA ALA A 13 2.26 10.13 12.02
C ALA A 13 0.93 9.39 11.86
N THR A 14 0.02 9.84 10.99
CA THR A 14 -1.33 9.25 10.82
C THR A 14 -1.61 8.70 9.42
N GLY A 15 -0.63 8.68 8.53
CA GLY A 15 -0.81 8.14 7.19
C GLY A 15 0.33 8.44 6.23
N ALA A 16 0.15 8.00 4.99
CA ALA A 16 1.08 8.26 3.89
C ALA A 16 0.34 8.22 2.56
N ALA A 17 0.92 8.83 1.54
CA ALA A 17 0.46 8.73 0.16
C ALA A 17 1.60 8.25 -0.73
N ILE A 18 1.28 7.29 -1.60
CA ILE A 18 2.23 6.66 -2.52
C ILE A 18 1.67 6.79 -3.93
N LEU A 19 2.44 7.40 -4.82
CA LEU A 19 2.13 7.48 -6.24
C LEU A 19 2.65 6.24 -6.96
N VAL A 20 1.83 5.67 -7.84
CA VAL A 20 2.28 4.71 -8.84
C VAL A 20 2.88 5.50 -10.00
N THR A 21 4.19 5.38 -10.21
CA THR A 21 4.90 6.10 -11.29
C THR A 21 4.94 5.30 -12.59
N GLY A 22 4.69 4.00 -12.53
CA GLY A 22 4.51 3.16 -13.70
C GLY A 22 4.16 1.72 -13.34
N ALA A 23 3.44 1.04 -14.24
CA ALA A 23 3.12 -0.39 -14.12
C ALA A 23 3.14 -1.04 -15.50
N GLN A 24 3.85 -2.16 -15.70
CA GLN A 24 3.94 -2.85 -16.98
C GLN A 24 3.96 -4.39 -16.85
N PRO A 25 2.99 -5.10 -17.45
CA PRO A 25 1.69 -4.57 -17.87
C PRO A 25 0.90 -4.05 -16.65
N PRO A 26 -0.05 -3.10 -16.80
CA PRO A 26 -0.94 -2.68 -15.72
C PRO A 26 -1.78 -3.87 -15.20
N PRO A 27 -1.68 -4.25 -13.93
CA PRO A 27 -2.48 -5.34 -13.40
C PRO A 27 -3.86 -4.89 -12.93
N THR A 28 -4.81 -5.82 -12.95
CA THR A 28 -6.09 -5.62 -12.25
C THR A 28 -5.88 -5.67 -10.73
N PRO A 29 -6.56 -4.80 -9.95
CA PRO A 29 -6.40 -4.72 -8.49
C PRO A 29 -6.66 -6.04 -7.76
N GLY A 30 -7.61 -6.85 -8.25
CA GLY A 30 -7.94 -8.14 -7.63
C GLY A 30 -6.81 -9.19 -7.66
N ASN A 31 -5.75 -8.95 -8.43
CA ASN A 31 -4.53 -9.77 -8.40
C ASN A 31 -3.46 -9.26 -7.43
N LEU A 32 -3.72 -8.13 -6.76
CA LEU A 32 -2.79 -7.49 -5.85
C LEU A 32 -3.17 -7.73 -4.40
N ARG A 33 -2.14 -7.77 -3.58
CA ARG A 33 -2.21 -7.76 -2.13
C ARG A 33 -1.33 -6.63 -1.61
N VAL A 34 -1.66 -6.11 -0.45
CA VAL A 34 -0.89 -5.08 0.23
C VAL A 34 -0.50 -5.57 1.62
N ASN A 35 0.69 -5.21 2.06
CA ASN A 35 1.14 -5.45 3.43
C ASN A 35 1.95 -4.25 3.93
N LEU A 36 2.13 -4.19 5.24
CA LEU A 36 2.96 -3.21 5.91
C LEU A 36 4.00 -3.92 6.79
N GLU A 37 5.14 -3.28 6.93
CA GLU A 37 6.11 -3.57 7.99
C GLU A 37 6.25 -2.31 8.85
N ILE A 38 6.07 -2.45 10.16
CA ILE A 38 6.21 -1.36 11.14
C ILE A 38 7.37 -1.70 12.07
N GLY A 39 8.42 -0.89 12.04
CA GLY A 39 9.70 -1.22 12.65
C GLY A 39 10.28 -2.49 12.00
N THR A 40 10.22 -3.60 12.74
CA THR A 40 10.65 -4.94 12.29
C THR A 40 9.50 -5.94 12.23
N THR A 41 8.26 -5.46 12.42
CA THR A 41 7.06 -6.31 12.51
C THR A 41 6.28 -6.27 11.21
N PHE A 42 6.28 -7.39 10.49
CA PHE A 42 5.42 -7.57 9.34
C PHE A 42 3.97 -7.77 9.74
N GLY A 43 3.08 -7.15 8.98
CA GLY A 43 1.66 -7.45 9.00
C GLY A 43 1.30 -8.69 8.20
N MET A 44 -0.01 -8.90 8.07
CA MET A 44 -0.59 -9.92 7.20
C MET A 44 -1.06 -9.28 5.89
N ALA A 45 -0.62 -9.85 4.77
CA ALA A 45 -0.99 -9.36 3.45
C ALA A 45 -2.51 -9.47 3.21
N ALA A 46 -3.14 -8.36 2.83
CA ALA A 46 -4.56 -8.26 2.56
C ALA A 46 -4.81 -8.07 1.05
N GLY A 47 -5.87 -8.71 0.52
CA GLY A 47 -6.24 -8.58 -0.90
C GLY A 47 -6.79 -7.20 -1.22
N LEU A 48 -6.31 -6.59 -2.29
CA LEU A 48 -6.81 -5.29 -2.73
C LEU A 48 -8.21 -5.45 -3.36
N PRO A 49 -9.20 -4.63 -2.99
CA PRO A 49 -10.51 -4.65 -3.63
C PRO A 49 -10.42 -4.32 -5.12
N SER A 50 -11.30 -4.90 -5.94
CA SER A 50 -11.41 -4.56 -7.36
C SER A 50 -12.01 -3.18 -7.63
N MET A 51 -12.54 -2.51 -6.61
CA MET A 51 -13.18 -1.20 -6.68
C MET A 51 -12.27 -0.15 -6.07
N THR A 52 -12.01 0.93 -6.83
CA THR A 52 -11.29 2.12 -6.36
C THR A 52 -11.96 2.75 -5.13
N GLY A 53 -11.17 3.35 -4.25
CA GLY A 53 -11.68 4.07 -3.07
C GLY A 53 -12.13 3.18 -1.90
N VAL A 54 -12.16 1.85 -2.07
CA VAL A 54 -12.52 0.93 -1.00
C VAL A 54 -11.29 0.62 -0.14
N PRO A 55 -11.29 0.95 1.16
CA PRO A 55 -10.17 0.65 2.04
C PRO A 55 -10.07 -0.84 2.34
N VAL A 56 -8.85 -1.35 2.43
CA VAL A 56 -8.54 -2.67 2.98
C VAL A 56 -7.71 -2.54 4.26
N SER A 57 -8.06 -3.31 5.28
CA SER A 57 -7.32 -3.34 6.55
C SER A 57 -6.10 -4.26 6.45
N VAL A 58 -4.95 -3.76 6.93
CA VAL A 58 -3.72 -4.56 7.11
C VAL A 58 -3.49 -4.74 8.60
N SER A 59 -3.62 -5.97 9.09
CA SER A 59 -3.34 -6.29 10.50
C SER A 59 -1.85 -6.42 10.74
N VAL A 60 -1.31 -5.62 11.65
CA VAL A 60 0.08 -5.70 12.10
C VAL A 60 0.09 -6.10 13.57
N PRO A 61 0.80 -7.16 13.99
CA PRO A 61 0.92 -7.54 15.40
C PRO A 61 1.38 -6.37 16.28
N GLY A 62 0.71 -6.17 17.41
CA GLY A 62 0.93 -5.00 18.28
C GLY A 62 0.16 -3.73 17.87
N TYR A 63 -0.48 -3.74 16.69
CA TYR A 63 -1.29 -2.64 16.14
C TYR A 63 -2.65 -3.17 15.65
N PRO A 64 -3.56 -3.58 16.55
CA PRO A 64 -4.68 -4.48 16.25
C PRO A 64 -5.73 -3.94 15.27
N SER A 65 -5.75 -2.64 14.97
CA SER A 65 -6.74 -2.03 14.07
C SER A 65 -6.28 -0.69 13.50
N SER A 66 -4.99 -0.61 13.19
CA SER A 66 -4.37 0.69 12.89
C SER A 66 -4.39 1.03 11.41
N PHE A 67 -4.22 0.09 10.50
CA PHE A 67 -3.82 0.43 9.15
C PHE A 67 -4.87 0.08 8.10
N THR A 68 -5.27 1.09 7.31
CA THR A 68 -5.99 0.87 6.06
C THR A 68 -5.16 1.36 4.88
N VAL A 69 -5.30 0.66 3.76
CA VAL A 69 -4.76 1.05 2.47
C VAL A 69 -5.93 1.21 1.51
N THR A 70 -5.96 2.31 0.77
CA THR A 70 -6.95 2.56 -0.29
C THR A 70 -6.20 2.78 -1.59
N TRP A 71 -6.57 2.05 -2.64
CA TRP A 71 -6.13 2.37 -3.99
C TRP A 71 -7.12 3.33 -4.65
N LEU A 72 -6.58 4.36 -5.30
CA LEU A 72 -7.32 5.36 -6.05
C LEU A 72 -6.92 5.26 -7.52
N ASP A 73 -7.85 4.77 -8.32
CA ASP A 73 -7.84 4.82 -9.79
C ASP A 73 -8.11 6.26 -10.25
N VAL A 74 -7.06 7.00 -10.56
CA VAL A 74 -7.19 8.42 -10.96
C VAL A 74 -7.59 8.52 -12.43
N GLY A 75 -7.16 7.57 -13.26
CA GLY A 75 -7.45 7.53 -14.69
C GLY A 75 -8.83 6.96 -15.04
N GLY A 76 -9.41 6.17 -14.14
CA GLY A 76 -10.72 5.52 -14.30
C GLY A 76 -10.70 4.30 -15.23
N ASP A 77 -9.55 3.68 -15.46
CA ASP A 77 -9.39 2.55 -16.40
C ASP A 77 -9.48 1.17 -15.73
N GLY A 78 -9.61 1.12 -14.39
CA GLY A 78 -9.85 -0.09 -13.61
C GLY A 78 -8.61 -0.97 -13.43
N VAL A 79 -7.41 -0.46 -13.72
CA VAL A 79 -6.13 -1.16 -13.55
C VAL A 79 -5.14 -0.29 -12.81
N VAL A 80 -4.20 -0.91 -12.09
CA VAL A 80 -3.16 -0.15 -11.40
C VAL A 80 -2.13 0.31 -12.43
N ASN A 81 -2.07 1.62 -12.69
CA ASN A 81 -1.20 2.20 -13.70
C ASN A 81 -0.48 3.47 -13.20
N GLY A 82 0.35 4.06 -14.06
CA GLY A 82 1.03 5.32 -13.72
C GLY A 82 0.04 6.48 -13.56
N GLY A 83 0.06 7.13 -12.39
CA GLY A 83 -0.86 8.23 -12.04
C GLY A 83 -1.76 7.89 -10.85
N ASP A 84 -1.99 6.61 -10.59
CA ASP A 84 -2.77 6.12 -9.46
C ASP A 84 -2.09 6.34 -8.11
N GLN A 85 -2.88 6.24 -7.04
CA GLN A 85 -2.38 6.41 -5.68
C GLN A 85 -2.76 5.27 -4.75
N PHE A 86 -1.86 4.95 -3.84
CA PHE A 86 -2.19 4.24 -2.61
C PHE A 86 -2.16 5.23 -1.44
N VAL A 87 -3.26 5.29 -0.70
CA VAL A 87 -3.40 6.14 0.49
C VAL A 87 -3.45 5.24 1.71
N LEU A 88 -2.53 5.47 2.64
CA LEU A 88 -2.45 4.78 3.92
C LEU A 88 -3.05 5.67 5.00
N SER A 89 -3.87 5.10 5.87
CA SER A 89 -4.42 5.80 7.04
C SER A 89 -4.20 4.99 8.30
N TYR A 90 -3.76 5.67 9.36
CA TYR A 90 -3.45 5.09 10.66
C TYR A 90 -4.47 5.58 11.68
N SER A 91 -5.23 4.67 12.28
CA SER A 91 -6.20 5.03 13.33
C SER A 91 -5.52 5.48 14.63
N THR A 92 -4.24 5.15 14.81
CA THR A 92 -3.39 5.59 15.91
C THR A 92 -2.12 6.19 15.35
N ALA A 93 -1.74 7.37 15.85
CA ALA A 93 -0.53 8.03 15.41
C ALA A 93 0.71 7.20 15.79
N LEU A 94 1.61 7.01 14.82
CA LEU A 94 2.92 6.40 15.04
C LEU A 94 3.85 7.41 15.72
N SER A 95 4.75 6.92 16.58
CA SER A 95 5.82 7.74 17.16
C SER A 95 6.77 8.22 16.07
N SER A 96 7.30 9.44 16.23
CA SER A 96 8.39 9.92 15.38
C SER A 96 9.62 8.99 15.49
N GLY A 97 10.29 8.74 14.38
CA GLY A 97 11.36 7.76 14.23
C GLY A 97 10.89 6.35 13.89
N THR A 98 9.58 6.10 13.78
CA THR A 98 9.07 4.77 13.42
C THR A 98 9.31 4.49 11.94
N ALA A 99 10.09 3.45 11.64
CA ALA A 99 10.24 2.96 10.27
C ALA A 99 8.96 2.28 9.79
N VAL A 100 8.56 2.56 8.55
CA VAL A 100 7.39 1.97 7.89
C VAL A 100 7.81 1.52 6.50
N SER A 101 7.37 0.33 6.09
CA SER A 101 7.46 -0.12 4.70
C SER A 101 6.10 -0.55 4.18
N PHE A 102 5.76 -0.09 2.98
CA PHE A 102 4.64 -0.59 2.19
C PHE A 102 5.12 -1.64 1.19
N LEU A 103 4.42 -2.77 1.13
CA LEU A 103 4.69 -3.85 0.21
C LEU A 103 3.48 -4.05 -0.71
N LEU A 104 3.72 -3.95 -2.02
CA LEU A 104 2.77 -4.36 -3.04
C LEU A 104 3.13 -5.76 -3.51
N ILE A 105 2.19 -6.68 -3.40
CA ILE A 105 2.42 -8.12 -3.50
C ILE A 105 1.49 -8.70 -4.58
N TRP A 106 2.00 -9.63 -5.37
CA TRP A 106 1.20 -10.38 -6.34
C TRP A 106 0.38 -11.48 -5.65
N ASN A 107 -0.70 -11.95 -6.27
CA ASN A 107 -1.59 -12.94 -5.68
C ASN A 107 -0.90 -14.27 -5.30
N ASP A 108 0.26 -14.58 -5.88
CA ASP A 108 1.12 -15.74 -5.59
C ASP A 108 2.07 -15.54 -4.40
N GLY A 109 2.04 -14.36 -3.77
CA GLY A 109 2.85 -14.01 -2.60
C GLY A 109 4.18 -13.32 -2.90
N ARG A 110 4.57 -13.15 -4.16
CA ARG A 110 5.80 -12.41 -4.51
C ARG A 110 5.62 -10.90 -4.36
N THR A 111 6.57 -10.24 -3.70
CA THR A 111 6.60 -8.78 -3.64
C THR A 111 6.95 -8.20 -5.01
N LEU A 112 6.07 -7.35 -5.54
CA LEU A 112 6.26 -6.61 -6.79
C LEU A 112 7.09 -5.33 -6.57
N SER A 113 6.82 -4.65 -5.46
CA SER A 113 7.42 -3.37 -5.13
C SER A 113 7.38 -3.13 -3.62
N THR A 114 8.38 -2.42 -3.12
CA THR A 114 8.46 -2.01 -1.73
C THR A 114 8.92 -0.56 -1.68
N ILE A 115 8.32 0.21 -0.79
CA ILE A 115 8.77 1.56 -0.47
C ILE A 115 8.70 1.78 1.03
N GLY A 116 9.73 2.39 1.59
CA GLY A 116 9.84 2.63 3.02
C GLY A 116 10.16 4.08 3.34
N TRP A 117 9.78 4.48 4.55
CA TRP A 117 9.99 5.81 5.10
C TRP A 117 10.09 5.76 6.62
N THR A 118 10.41 6.90 7.23
CA THR A 118 10.40 7.07 8.68
C THR A 118 9.44 8.20 9.02
N VAL A 119 8.54 7.95 9.97
CA VAL A 119 7.58 8.93 10.50
C VAL A 119 8.27 10.02 11.31
#